data_AF-A0A663A9F8-F1
#
_entry.id   AF-A0A663A9F8-F1
#
_cell.length_a   1.000
_cell.length_b   1.000
_cell.length_c   1.000
_cell.angle_alpha   90.00
_cell.angle_beta   90.00
_cell.angle_gamma   90.00
#
_symmetry.space_group_name_H-M   'P 1'
#
loop_
_entity.id
_entity.type
_entity.pdbx_description
1 polymer ?
#
loop_
_entity_poly.entity_id
_entity_poly.type
_entity_poly.pdbx_seq_one_letter_code
_entity_poly.pdbx_strand_id
1 'polypeptide(L)' 'MYAGAMGTAGVFGYVLGVIVYGNGGAAGPLATGPSPEYGSLGPIVFELTPLNLAVFGVCAVGALLGVGLAAIILVSNRE' A
#
# COMPACT_ATOMS: atom_id res chain seq x y z
N MET A 1 -7.68 -12.29 -11.89
CA MET A 1 -6.44 -12.32 -11.08
C MET A 1 -5.97 -10.94 -10.66
N TYR A 2 -5.82 -9.98 -11.57
CA TYR A 2 -5.27 -8.65 -11.26
C TYR A 2 -6.04 -7.86 -10.18
N ALA A 3 -7.35 -7.65 -10.37
CA ALA A 3 -8.20 -6.96 -9.39
C ALA A 3 -8.29 -7.70 -8.05
N GLY A 4 -8.22 -9.04 -8.07
CA GLY A 4 -8.18 -9.87 -6.87
C GLY A 4 -6.91 -9.63 -6.05
N ALA A 5 -5.75 -9.61 -6.69
CA ALA A 5 -4.46 -9.33 -6.05
C ALA A 5 -4.41 -7.91 -5.46
N MET A 6 -4.94 -6.92 -6.19
CA MET A 6 -5.09 -5.56 -5.67
C MET A 6 -6.02 -5.51 -4.45
N GLY A 7 -7.18 -6.18 -4.53
CA GLY A 7 -8.14 -6.24 -3.44
C GLY A 7 -7.54 -6.87 -2.18
N THR A 8 -6.83 -7.99 -2.31
CA THR A 8 -6.15 -8.64 -1.17
C THR A 8 -5.06 -7.76 -0.59
N ALA A 9 -4.30 -7.05 -1.44
CA ALA A 9 -3.28 -6.10 -0.97
C ALA A 9 -3.89 -4.93 -0.20
N GLY A 10 -5.05 -4.42 -0.64
CA GLY A 10 -5.79 -3.39 0.05
C GLY A 10 -6.32 -3.84 1.41
N VAL A 11 -6.97 -5.02 1.46
CA VAL A 11 -7.45 -5.60 2.72
C VAL A 11 -6.29 -5.85 3.68
N PHE A 12 -5.18 -6.38 3.19
CA PHE A 12 -3.99 -6.61 4.01
C PHE A 12 -3.41 -5.30 4.55
N GLY A 13 -3.26 -4.27 3.70
CA GLY A 13 -2.78 -2.95 4.12
C GLY A 13 -3.70 -2.31 5.17
N TYR A 14 -5.01 -2.45 5.00
CA TYR A 14 -5.99 -1.99 5.99
C TYR A 14 -5.82 -2.71 7.34
N VAL A 15 -5.79 -4.04 7.32
CA VAL A 15 -5.66 -4.88 8.53
C VAL A 15 -4.35 -4.57 9.25
N LEU A 16 -3.25 -4.45 8.50
CA LEU A 16 -1.98 -4.01 9.07
C LEU A 16 -2.12 -2.65 9.74
N GLY A 17 -2.73 -1.65 9.09
CA GLY A 17 -2.91 -0.35 9.72
C GLY A 17 -3.73 -0.39 11.00
N VAL A 18 -4.79 -1.20 11.04
CA VAL A 18 -5.60 -1.39 12.26
C VAL A 18 -4.76 -2.02 13.38
N ILE A 19 -4.00 -3.07 13.09
CA ILE A 19 -3.20 -3.77 14.09
C ILE A 19 -2.02 -2.92 14.57
N VAL A 20 -1.36 -2.23 13.64
CA VAL A 20 -0.05 -1.61 13.84
C VAL A 20 -0.15 -0.19 14.36
N TYR A 21 -1.14 0.58 13.89
CA TYR A 21 -1.27 2.02 14.17
C TYR A 21 -2.61 2.39 14.83
N GLY A 22 -3.57 1.46 14.88
CA GLY A 22 -4.89 1.68 15.48
C GLY A 22 -5.82 2.54 14.61
N ASN A 23 -7.05 2.73 15.08
CA ASN A 23 -8.09 3.46 14.35
C ASN A 23 -7.95 4.99 14.54
N GLY A 24 -6.89 5.58 13.99
CA GLY A 24 -6.67 7.04 14.02
C GLY A 24 -5.26 7.53 14.40
N GLY A 25 -4.25 6.65 14.34
CA GLY A 25 -2.86 7.00 14.62
C GLY A 25 -2.53 6.98 16.11
N ALA A 26 -1.32 6.51 16.43
CA ALA A 26 -0.70 6.51 17.76
C ALA A 26 -1.17 5.48 18.81
N ALA A 27 -1.95 4.45 18.44
CA ALA A 27 -2.47 3.48 19.43
C ALA A 27 -1.99 2.04 19.27
N GLY A 28 -1.21 1.73 18.22
CA GLY A 28 -0.77 0.36 17.95
C GLY A 28 0.69 0.07 18.35
N PRO A 29 1.15 -1.19 18.23
CA PRO A 29 2.45 -1.66 18.73
C PRO A 29 3.67 -0.98 18.13
N LEU A 30 3.54 -0.37 16.94
CA LEU A 30 4.64 0.36 16.30
C LEU A 30 4.51 1.88 16.47
N ALA A 31 3.49 2.35 17.18
CA ALA A 31 3.37 3.76 17.51
C ALA A 31 4.50 4.19 18.45
N THR A 32 5.31 5.15 18.00
CA THR A 32 6.42 5.73 18.75
C THR A 32 5.98 6.74 19.82
N GLY A 33 4.71 7.12 19.86
CA GLY A 33 4.14 8.00 20.86
C GLY A 33 2.74 8.48 20.48
N PRO A 34 2.15 9.43 21.22
CA PRO A 34 0.79 9.96 21.00
C PRO A 34 0.65 10.81 19.71
N SER A 35 1.72 10.95 18.92
CA SER A 35 1.73 11.79 17.73
C SER A 35 1.39 10.98 16.48
N PRO A 36 0.73 11.58 15.48
CA PRO A 36 0.48 10.92 14.20
C PRO A 36 1.81 10.52 13.54
N GLU A 37 1.84 9.31 13.00
CA GLU A 37 3.01 8.79 12.29
C GLU A 37 2.83 8.92 10.79
N TYR A 38 3.91 9.27 10.10
CA TYR A 38 3.87 9.58 8.67
C TYR A 38 4.82 8.68 7.89
N GLY A 39 4.32 8.14 6.78
CA GLY A 39 5.09 7.46 5.76
C GLY A 39 5.44 8.41 4.62
N SER A 40 6.51 8.11 3.90
CA SER A 40 6.85 8.82 2.66
C SER A 40 7.05 7.84 1.50
N LEU A 41 6.54 8.21 0.33
CA LEU A 41 6.82 7.55 -0.94
C LEU A 41 7.34 8.58 -1.93
N GLY A 42 8.67 8.71 -1.98
CA GLY A 42 9.31 9.77 -2.75
C GLY A 42 8.82 11.15 -2.26
N PRO A 43 8.23 12.00 -3.12
CA PRO A 43 7.76 13.33 -2.72
C PRO A 43 6.43 13.33 -1.96
N ILE A 44 5.72 12.19 -1.88
CA ILE A 44 4.41 12.10 -1.23
C ILE A 44 4.59 11.70 0.23
N VAL A 45 4.10 12.53 1.15
CA VAL A 45 4.02 12.23 2.58
C VAL A 45 2.57 12.00 2.95
N PHE A 46 2.29 10.96 3.72
CA PHE A 46 0.94 10.61 4.15
C PHE A 46 0.94 10.03 5.56
N GLU A 47 -0.15 10.23 6.28
CA GLU A 47 -0.32 9.67 7.62
C GLU A 47 -0.53 8.14 7.54
N LEU A 48 0.07 7.39 8.46
CA LEU A 48 0.00 5.93 8.55
C LEU A 48 -1.33 5.47 9.17
N THR A 49 -2.44 5.80 8.50
CA THR A 49 -3.78 5.36 8.86
C THR A 49 -4.15 4.05 8.16
N PRO A 50 -5.11 3.27 8.69
CA PRO A 50 -5.59 2.05 8.05
C PRO A 50 -6.04 2.28 6.60
N LEU A 51 -6.75 3.38 6.34
CA LEU A 51 -7.23 3.70 5.01
C LEU A 51 -6.08 4.04 4.05
N ASN A 52 -5.11 4.84 4.50
CA ASN A 52 -3.97 5.22 3.67
C ASN A 52 -3.09 4.00 3.35
N LEU A 53 -2.91 3.07 4.31
CA LEU A 53 -2.18 1.83 4.08
C LEU A 53 -2.92 0.87 3.16
N ALA A 54 -4.25 0.83 3.21
CA ALA A 54 -5.06 0.08 2.25
C ALA A 54 -4.86 0.61 0.84
N VAL A 55 -5.01 1.93 0.64
CA VAL A 55 -4.81 2.58 -0.66
C VAL A 55 -3.38 2.37 -1.13
N PHE A 56 -2.40 2.52 -0.24
CA PHE A 56 -1.00 2.27 -0.57
C PHE A 56 -0.76 0.84 -1.06
N GLY A 57 -1.29 -0.18 -0.36
CA GLY A 57 -1.19 -1.58 -0.78
C GLY A 57 -1.80 -1.83 -2.16
N VAL A 58 -2.97 -1.27 -2.43
CA VAL A 58 -3.64 -1.35 -3.75
C VAL A 58 -2.77 -0.71 -4.83
N CYS A 59 -2.29 0.51 -4.60
CA CYS A 59 -1.49 1.26 -5.57
C CYS A 59 -0.14 0.60 -5.83
N ALA A 60 0.55 0.13 -4.79
CA ALA A 60 1.87 -0.50 -4.92
C ALA A 60 1.79 -1.82 -5.69
N VAL A 61 0.86 -2.70 -5.33
CA VAL A 61 0.66 -3.98 -6.04
C VAL A 61 0.15 -3.75 -7.45
N GLY A 62 -0.79 -2.82 -7.64
CA GLY A 62 -1.26 -2.41 -8.96
C GLY A 62 -0.13 -1.89 -9.84
N ALA A 63 0.74 -1.01 -9.31
CA ALA A 63 1.88 -0.50 -10.07
C ALA A 63 2.86 -1.61 -10.45
N LEU A 64 3.21 -2.50 -9.53
CA LEU A 64 4.12 -3.63 -9.80
C LEU A 64 3.58 -4.56 -10.89
N LEU A 65 2.32 -4.98 -10.78
CA LEU A 65 1.70 -5.85 -11.77
C LEU A 65 1.54 -5.15 -13.12
N GLY A 66 1.19 -3.86 -13.12
CA GLY A 66 1.07 -3.06 -14.33
C GLY A 66 2.40 -2.90 -15.07
N VAL A 67 3.48 -2.60 -14.34
CA VAL A 67 4.84 -2.52 -14.90
C VAL A 67 5.29 -3.89 -15.42
N GLY A 68 5.04 -4.97 -14.68
CA GLY A 68 5.37 -6.33 -15.12
C GLY A 68 4.65 -6.70 -16.43
N LEU A 69 3.35 -6.41 -16.53
CA LEU A 69 2.58 -6.64 -17.74
C LEU A 69 3.09 -5.80 -18.92
N ALA A 70 3.38 -4.52 -18.69
CA ALA A 70 3.93 -3.63 -19.72
C ALA A 70 5.28 -4.13 -20.25
N ALA A 71 6.15 -4.63 -19.36
CA ALA A 71 7.43 -5.22 -19.74
C ALA A 71 7.25 -6.47 -20.61
N ILE A 72 6.31 -7.35 -20.27
CA ILE A 72 6.00 -8.55 -21.07
C ILE A 72 5.50 -8.15 -22.47
N ILE A 73 4.58 -7.19 -22.56
CA ILE A 73 4.07 -6.69 -23.85
C ILE A 73 5.19 -6.11 -24.70
N LEU A 74 6.08 -5.32 -24.10
CA LEU A 74 7.20 -4.70 -24.78
C LEU A 74 8.17 -5.75 -25.36
N VAL A 75 8.44 -6.83 -24.64
CA VAL A 75 9.29 -7.93 -25.14
C VAL A 75 8.55 -8.75 -26.20
N SER A 76 7.28 -9.08 -25.97
CA SER A 76 6.48 -9.87 -26.92
C SER A 76 6.30 -9.18 -28.27
N ASN A 77 6.21 -7.86 -28.32
CA ASN A 77 6.09 -7.11 -29.57
C ASN A 77 7.43 -6.94 -30.32
N ARG A 78 8.54 -7.40 -29.74
CA ARG A 78 9.85 -7.39 -30.41
C ARG A 78 10.15 -8.68 -31.18
N GLU A 79 9.36 -9.72 -30.97
CA GLU A 79 9.36 -10.96 -31.77
C GLU A 79 8.39 -10.82 -32.94
#